data_AF-A0A161K554-F1
#
_entry.id   AF-A0A161K554-F1
#
_cell.length_a   1.000
_cell.length_b   1.000
_cell.length_c   1.000
_cell.angle_alpha   90.00
_cell.angle_beta   90.00
_cell.angle_gamma   90.00
#
_symmetry.space_group_name_H-M   'P 1'
#
loop_
_entity.id
_entity.type
_entity.pdbx_description
1 polymer ?
#
loop_
_entity_poly.entity_id
_entity_poly.type
_entity_poly.pdbx_seq_one_letter_code
_entity_poly.pdbx_strand_id
1 'polypeptide(L)' 'MDMEKAIEAAARALCRAEGNPENTKFEGRPMWQSYVPAAKAAIEAALPHLRAD' A
#
# COMPACT_ATOMS: atom_id res chain seq x y z
N MET A 1 9.04 -13.00 -1.85
CA MET A 1 7.90 -12.10 -1.61
C MET A 1 7.53 -11.45 -2.93
N ASP A 2 6.28 -11.61 -3.37
CA ASP A 2 5.77 -10.86 -4.52
C ASP A 2 5.65 -9.38 -4.09
N MET A 3 6.63 -8.55 -4.48
CA MET A 3 6.73 -7.16 -4.04
C MET A 3 5.48 -6.35 -4.43
N GLU A 4 4.93 -6.62 -5.61
CA GLU A 4 3.71 -5.98 -6.11
C GLU A 4 2.48 -6.31 -5.26
N LYS A 5 2.34 -7.57 -4.80
CA LYS A 5 1.25 -7.95 -3.89
C LYS A 5 1.40 -7.32 -2.51
N ALA A 6 2.63 -7.19 -2.02
CA ALA A 6 2.90 -6.51 -0.74
C ALA A 6 2.55 -5.02 -0.82
N ILE A 7 2.91 -4.36 -1.93
CA ILE A 7 2.56 -2.96 -2.18
C ILE A 7 1.04 -2.79 -2.29
N GLU A 8 0.33 -3.66 -3.01
CA GLU A 8 -1.14 -3.60 -3.09
C GLU A 8 -1.79 -3.77 -1.71
N ALA A 9 -1.35 -4.75 -0.91
CA ALA A 9 -1.87 -4.97 0.42
C ALA A 9 -1.63 -3.77 1.36
N ALA A 10 -0.43 -3.19 1.32
CA ALA A 10 -0.10 -2.01 2.10
C ALA A 10 -0.88 -0.77 1.64
N ALA A 11 -1.06 -0.58 0.33
CA ALA A 11 -1.84 0.52 -0.21
C ALA A 11 -3.32 0.44 0.19
N ARG A 12 -3.91 -0.76 0.18
CA ARG A 12 -5.27 -1.01 0.70
C ARG A 12 -5.35 -0.75 2.20
N ALA A 13 -4.36 -1.22 2.97
CA ALA A 13 -4.30 -0.98 4.41
C ALA A 13 -4.21 0.52 4.75
N LEU A 14 -3.39 1.29 4.03
CA LEU A 14 -3.30 2.76 4.18
C LEU A 14 -4.63 3.44 3.83
N CYS A 15 -5.27 3.01 2.74
CA CYS A 15 -6.59 3.52 2.37
C CYS A 15 -7.64 3.26 3.47
N ARG A 16 -7.68 2.06 4.04
CA ARG A 16 -8.55 1.73 5.19
C ARG A 16 -8.21 2.54 6.44
N ALA A 17 -6.93 2.74 6.72
CA ALA A 17 -6.47 3.50 7.89
C ALA A 17 -6.93 4.97 7.85
N GLU A 18 -6.96 5.55 6.65
CA GLU A 18 -7.45 6.91 6.39
C GLU A 18 -9.00 6.99 6.30
N GLY A 19 -9.72 5.88 6.53
CA GLY A 19 -11.17 5.82 6.46
C GLY A 19 -11.74 5.86 5.03
N ASN A 20 -10.87 5.70 4.02
CA ASN A 20 -11.28 5.76 2.62
C ASN A 20 -11.72 4.36 2.12
N PRO A 21 -12.86 4.27 1.41
CA PRO A 21 -13.29 3.01 0.81
C PRO A 21 -12.32 2.58 -0.29
N GLU A 22 -11.52 1.57 0.03
CA GLU A 22 -10.45 1.01 -0.81
C GLU A 22 -10.88 0.60 -2.23
N ASN A 23 -12.11 0.12 -2.41
CA ASN A 23 -12.66 -0.26 -3.72
C ASN A 23 -13.48 0.84 -4.39
N THR A 24 -13.58 2.02 -3.79
CA THR A 24 -14.26 3.13 -4.46
C THR A 24 -13.42 3.64 -5.61
N LYS A 25 -14.07 4.06 -6.69
CA LYS A 25 -13.39 4.68 -7.83
C LYS A 25 -13.13 6.14 -7.51
N PHE A 26 -11.86 6.51 -7.43
CA PHE A 26 -11.39 7.88 -7.37
C PHE A 26 -10.66 8.18 -8.70
N GLU A 27 -11.10 9.21 -9.43
CA GLU A 27 -10.54 9.59 -10.74
C GLU A 27 -10.48 8.43 -11.76
N GLY A 28 -11.48 7.54 -11.73
CA GLY A 28 -11.56 6.39 -12.63
C GLY A 28 -10.67 5.20 -12.24
N ARG A 29 -9.93 5.28 -11.15
CA ARG A 29 -9.07 4.22 -10.60
C ARG A 29 -9.51 3.83 -9.18
N PRO A 30 -9.18 2.62 -8.70
CA PRO A 30 -9.42 2.27 -7.30
C PRO A 30 -8.64 3.23 -6.38
N MET A 31 -9.29 3.74 -5.33
CA MET A 31 -8.70 4.75 -4.45
C MET A 31 -7.39 4.28 -3.79
N TRP A 32 -7.24 2.97 -3.54
CA TRP A 32 -5.99 2.41 -3.05
C TRP A 32 -4.79 2.68 -3.97
N GLN A 33 -4.97 2.88 -5.29
CA GLN A 33 -3.86 3.15 -6.21
C GLN A 33 -3.15 4.48 -5.92
N SER A 34 -3.87 5.47 -5.39
CA SER A 34 -3.25 6.74 -4.97
C SER A 34 -2.29 6.58 -3.79
N TYR A 35 -2.41 5.48 -3.04
CA TYR A 35 -1.56 5.15 -1.89
C TYR A 35 -0.36 4.27 -2.24
N VAL A 36 -0.23 3.81 -3.50
CA VAL A 36 0.90 2.96 -3.96
C VAL A 36 2.28 3.61 -3.70
N PRO A 37 2.51 4.90 -3.96
CA PRO A 37 3.80 5.53 -3.66
C PRO A 37 4.15 5.50 -2.17
N ALA A 38 3.17 5.77 -1.30
CA ALA A 38 3.34 5.74 0.15
C ALA A 38 3.59 4.30 0.65
N ALA A 39 2.82 3.34 0.13
CA ALA A 39 3.00 1.92 0.43
C ALA A 39 4.40 1.41 0.03
N LYS A 40 4.88 1.81 -1.15
CA LYS A 40 6.22 1.45 -1.62
C LYS A 40 7.31 2.00 -0.70
N ALA A 41 7.24 3.29 -0.35
CA ALA A 41 8.19 3.93 0.57
C ALA A 41 8.20 3.27 1.95
N ALA A 42 7.02 2.95 2.51
CA ALA A 42 6.91 2.27 3.80
C ALA A 42 7.52 0.86 3.77
N ILE A 43 7.26 0.08 2.72
CA ILE A 43 7.83 -1.26 2.57
C ILE A 43 9.34 -1.20 2.36
N GLU A 44 9.85 -0.29 1.52
CA GLU A 44 11.29 -0.10 1.31
C GLU A 44 12.01 0.28 2.61
N ALA A 45 11.39 1.15 3.42
CA ALA A 45 11.91 1.52 4.74
C ALA A 45 11.86 0.36 5.74
N ALA A 46 10.81 -0.47 5.70
CA ALA A 46 10.64 -1.60 6.62
C ALA A 46 11.47 -2.84 6.23
N LEU A 47 11.73 -3.05 4.94
CA LEU A 47 12.45 -4.22 4.41
C LEU A 47 13.80 -4.52 5.11
N PRO A 48 14.69 -3.54 5.39
CA PRO A 48 15.91 -3.80 6.14
C PRO A 48 15.67 -4.24 7.59
N HIS A 49 14.52 -3.90 8.19
CA HIS A 49 14.16 -4.25 9.56
C HIS A 49 13.37 -5.56 9.68
N LEU A 50 12.73 -6.00 8.59
CA LEU A 50 11.99 -7.26 8.51
C LEU A 50 12.86 -8.44 8.06
N ARG A 51 14.07 -8.17 7.56
CA ARG A 51 15.08 -9.17 7.17
C ARG A 51 16.16 -9.41 8.24
N ALA A 52 15.98 -8.89 9.44
CA ALA A 52 16.84 -9.26 10.56
C ALA A 52 16.46 -10.67 11.02
N ASP A 53 17.46 -11.58 11.04
CA ASP A 53 17.44 -12.96 11.56
C ASP A 53 16.68 -13.12 12.88
#